data_AF-A0A7J9CRT0-F1
#
_entry.id   AF-A0A7J9CRT0-F1
#
_cell.length_a   1.000
_cell.length_b   1.000
_cell.length_c   1.000
_cell.angle_alpha   90.00
_cell.angle_beta   90.00
_cell.angle_gamma   90.00
#
_symmetry.space_group_name_H-M   'P 1'
#
loop_
_entity.id
_entity.type
_entity.pdbx_description
1 polymer ?
#
loop_
_entity_poly.entity_id
_entity_poly.type
_entity_poly.pdbx_seq_one_letter_code
_entity_poly.pdbx_strand_id
1 'polypeptide(L)'
;VQSTSNGANFTLSNPLCEESAQNSSKYSNRQSIYPPPAFGSSPNLEALALEANKSKDQDGDSSLLDSSHLSRPMHEVTFSTEDKPKLLSQLTALLAEVGLNIQEAHVFSTVDGYSLDCFVVDGWPYEETERLKFALEKEILKIEKQSWLKQHSFSPTRDYGEVGTSDDQNYVAIPNDGIDVWEIDPRQLKFETKVASGSYGDLYKGTYCSQEVAIKVLKPERINTDLQKEFAQEVFIMRKVRHKNVVQFIGACTKPPNLYIVTEFMSGGSVYDYLHKQKGVFKLPSLLKVAIDVSKGMNYLHQNNIIHRDLKAPNLLMDENE
;
A
#
# COMPACT_ATOMS: atom_id res chain seq x y z
N VAL A 1 -22.55 1.87 -3.23
CA VAL A 1 -23.69 2.71 -3.67
C VAL A 1 -24.96 2.18 -3.04
N GLN A 2 -25.51 2.86 -2.04
CA GLN A 2 -26.86 2.58 -1.53
C GLN A 2 -27.69 3.85 -1.61
N SER A 3 -28.78 3.76 -2.37
CA SER A 3 -29.89 4.70 -2.44
C SER A 3 -31.03 4.14 -1.61
N THR A 4 -31.51 4.89 -0.62
CA THR A 4 -32.70 4.58 0.18
C THR A 4 -33.95 5.17 -0.47
N SER A 5 -35.05 4.41 -0.46
CA SER A 5 -36.36 4.81 -0.95
C SER A 5 -37.37 5.00 0.20
N ASN A 6 -37.89 6.23 0.30
CA ASN A 6 -39.18 6.73 0.78
C ASN A 6 -40.03 6.00 1.84
N GLY A 7 -40.52 6.81 2.79
CA GLY A 7 -41.93 6.79 3.20
C GLY A 7 -42.25 7.34 4.59
N ALA A 8 -42.80 8.56 4.67
CA ALA A 8 -44.02 8.95 5.42
C ALA A 8 -44.03 10.42 5.90
N ASN A 9 -44.96 11.19 5.33
CA ASN A 9 -45.81 12.28 5.85
C ASN A 9 -45.36 13.12 7.06
N PHE A 10 -45.42 14.46 6.94
CA PHE A 10 -46.45 15.31 7.57
C PHE A 10 -46.32 16.80 7.16
N THR A 11 -47.35 17.31 6.49
CA THR A 11 -48.05 18.63 6.58
C THR A 11 -47.36 20.01 6.68
N LEU A 12 -47.91 20.92 5.84
CA LEU A 12 -48.18 22.37 6.01
C LEU A 12 -46.94 23.30 6.08
N SER A 13 -46.80 24.42 5.35
CA SER A 13 -47.76 25.35 4.72
C SER A 13 -47.04 26.25 3.69
N ASN A 14 -47.72 26.57 2.60
CA ASN A 14 -47.43 27.71 1.70
C ASN A 14 -48.04 29.00 2.31
N PRO A 15 -47.67 30.24 1.94
CA PRO A 15 -47.93 30.71 0.56
C PRO A 15 -47.04 31.85 -0.04
N LEU A 16 -47.12 31.94 -1.38
CA LEU A 16 -47.22 33.14 -2.24
C LEU A 16 -46.13 34.24 -2.17
N CYS A 17 -45.45 34.49 -3.30
CA CYS A 17 -45.79 35.63 -4.18
C CYS A 17 -45.03 35.61 -5.52
N GLU A 18 -45.73 36.12 -6.53
CA GLU A 18 -45.38 36.44 -7.94
C GLU A 18 -44.22 37.47 -8.02
N GLU A 19 -43.56 37.83 -9.12
CA GLU A 19 -43.88 37.86 -10.55
C GLU A 19 -42.59 38.16 -11.37
N SER A 20 -42.62 37.76 -12.64
CA SER A 20 -41.85 38.15 -13.84
C SER A 20 -40.70 39.18 -13.82
N ALA A 21 -39.62 38.88 -14.58
CA ALA A 21 -39.19 39.67 -15.76
C ALA A 21 -38.05 38.99 -16.54
N GLN A 22 -38.20 38.93 -17.88
CA GLN A 22 -37.20 38.49 -18.85
C GLN A 22 -36.10 39.55 -19.06
N ASN A 23 -34.81 39.17 -19.18
CA ASN A 23 -34.00 39.46 -20.37
C ASN A 23 -32.53 38.97 -20.34
N SER A 24 -32.09 38.54 -21.52
CA SER A 24 -30.74 38.60 -22.10
C SER A 24 -29.60 37.71 -21.55
N SER A 25 -29.36 36.62 -22.30
CA SER A 25 -28.05 36.17 -22.82
C SER A 25 -26.81 36.42 -21.97
N LYS A 26 -26.35 35.40 -21.25
CA LYS A 26 -24.93 35.20 -20.96
C LYS A 26 -24.55 33.75 -21.19
N TYR A 27 -23.58 33.56 -22.08
CA TYR A 27 -22.86 32.31 -22.31
C TYR A 27 -22.46 31.69 -20.96
N SER A 28 -23.03 30.53 -20.63
CA SER A 28 -22.57 29.72 -19.50
C SER A 28 -21.33 28.96 -19.95
N ASN A 29 -20.16 29.46 -19.57
CA ASN A 29 -18.94 28.69 -19.51
C ASN A 29 -19.20 27.51 -18.55
N ARG A 30 -19.41 26.31 -19.08
CA ARG A 30 -19.47 25.09 -18.26
C ARG A 30 -18.05 24.75 -17.83
N GLN A 31 -17.62 25.33 -16.71
CA GLN A 31 -16.51 24.77 -15.94
C GLN A 31 -17.03 23.46 -15.33
N SER A 32 -16.41 22.34 -15.70
CA SER A 32 -16.64 21.05 -15.06
C SER A 32 -16.08 21.12 -13.64
N ILE A 33 -16.92 21.51 -12.69
CA ILE A 33 -16.62 21.44 -11.25
C ILE A 33 -17.07 20.06 -10.82
N TYR A 34 -16.11 19.16 -10.65
CA TYR A 34 -16.37 17.83 -10.09
C TYR A 34 -16.87 17.97 -8.65
N PRO A 35 -17.83 17.15 -8.21
CA PRO A 35 -18.23 17.13 -6.82
C PRO A 35 -17.04 16.71 -5.95
N PRO A 36 -16.84 17.33 -4.77
CA PRO A 36 -15.79 16.92 -3.85
C PRO A 36 -15.98 15.45 -3.42
N PRO A 37 -14.88 14.76 -3.04
CA PRO A 37 -14.95 13.38 -2.56
C PRO A 37 -16.01 13.24 -1.46
N ALA A 38 -16.71 12.10 -1.44
CA ALA A 38 -17.84 11.87 -0.54
C ALA A 38 -17.44 11.95 0.95
N PHE A 39 -16.15 11.88 1.26
CA PHE A 39 -15.60 12.12 2.59
C PHE A 39 -14.33 12.99 2.53
N GLY A 40 -14.39 14.19 3.14
CA GLY A 40 -13.19 14.87 3.63
C GLY A 40 -12.62 16.05 2.84
N SER A 41 -13.43 16.89 2.19
CA SER A 41 -12.94 18.23 1.78
C SER A 41 -13.15 19.25 2.91
N SER A 42 -12.09 19.56 3.66
CA SER A 42 -12.12 20.74 4.56
C SER A 42 -12.13 22.03 3.72
N PRO A 43 -12.87 23.09 4.12
CA PRO A 43 -13.04 24.31 3.31
C PRO A 43 -11.75 25.09 2.99
N ASN A 44 -10.64 24.78 3.65
CA ASN A 44 -9.39 25.54 3.56
C ASN A 44 -8.47 25.15 2.38
N LEU A 45 -8.73 24.00 1.73
CA LEU A 45 -7.90 23.55 0.59
C LEU A 45 -8.32 24.19 -0.75
N GLU A 46 -9.60 24.54 -0.92
CA GLU A 46 -10.09 25.24 -2.12
C GLU A 46 -9.56 26.68 -2.22
N ALA A 47 -9.35 27.35 -1.09
CA ALA A 47 -8.80 28.71 -1.06
C ALA A 47 -7.35 28.76 -1.59
N LEU A 48 -6.55 27.74 -1.29
CA LEU A 48 -5.15 27.65 -1.74
C LEU A 48 -5.03 27.28 -3.23
N ALA A 49 -5.97 26.49 -3.76
CA ALA A 49 -6.03 26.16 -5.18
C ALA A 49 -6.43 27.38 -6.06
N LEU A 50 -7.26 28.28 -5.53
CA LEU A 50 -7.69 29.49 -6.22
C LEU A 50 -6.58 30.56 -6.30
N GLU A 51 -5.66 30.61 -5.34
CA GLU A 51 -4.52 31.55 -5.38
C GLU A 51 -3.42 31.12 -6.36
N ALA A 52 -3.20 29.81 -6.53
CA ALA A 52 -2.19 29.30 -7.47
C ALA A 52 -2.53 29.62 -8.94
N ASN A 53 -3.83 29.69 -9.27
CA ASN A 53 -4.33 29.93 -10.62
C ASN A 53 -4.36 31.40 -11.05
N LYS A 54 -4.00 32.34 -10.16
CA LYS A 54 -4.03 33.79 -10.44
C LYS A 54 -2.70 34.37 -10.95
N SER A 55 -1.68 33.53 -11.15
CA SER A 55 -0.31 33.98 -11.45
C SER A 55 0.17 33.76 -12.90
N LYS A 56 -0.71 33.35 -13.83
CA LYS A 56 -0.37 33.21 -15.26
C LYS A 56 -1.41 33.88 -16.14
N ASP A 57 -1.30 35.18 -16.32
CA ASP A 57 -1.88 35.89 -17.45
C ASP A 57 -0.94 37.02 -17.87
N GLN A 58 -0.07 36.74 -18.84
CA GLN A 58 0.48 37.65 -19.86
C GLN A 58 1.59 36.92 -20.64
N ASP A 59 1.26 36.42 -21.83
CA ASP A 59 1.69 37.03 -23.09
C ASP A 59 1.22 36.18 -24.28
N GLY A 60 0.97 36.87 -25.38
CA GLY A 60 0.29 36.35 -26.55
C GLY A 60 1.18 35.66 -27.58
N ASP A 61 0.48 34.83 -28.36
CA ASP A 61 0.57 34.66 -29.82
C ASP A 61 1.00 33.27 -30.35
N SER A 62 0.09 32.76 -31.18
CA SER A 62 0.14 31.73 -32.23
C SER A 62 1.19 30.61 -32.18
N SER A 63 0.73 29.37 -31.96
CA SER A 63 0.84 28.31 -32.99
C SER A 63 0.05 27.06 -32.58
N LEU A 64 -0.67 26.53 -33.57
CA LEU A 64 -1.55 25.36 -33.49
C LEU A 64 -0.76 24.09 -33.19
N LEU A 65 -0.86 23.56 -31.96
CA LEU A 65 -0.68 22.14 -31.70
C LEU A 65 -1.71 21.64 -30.68
N ASP A 66 -2.51 20.71 -31.18
CA ASP A 66 -3.36 19.73 -30.51
C ASP A 66 -2.99 19.40 -29.05
N SER A 67 -3.85 19.78 -28.12
CA SER A 67 -4.02 19.05 -26.86
C SER A 67 -5.40 19.35 -26.30
N SER A 68 -6.41 18.76 -26.92
CA SER A 68 -7.61 18.40 -26.16
C SER A 68 -7.16 17.44 -25.06
N HIS A 69 -6.87 17.97 -23.87
CA HIS A 69 -6.85 17.16 -22.67
C HIS A 69 -8.30 16.69 -22.45
N LEU A 70 -8.70 15.65 -23.18
CA LEU A 70 -9.83 14.82 -22.85
C LEU A 70 -9.55 14.33 -21.42
N SER A 71 -10.17 14.98 -20.43
CA SER A 71 -10.07 14.55 -19.05
C SER A 71 -10.53 13.11 -19.02
N ARG A 72 -9.60 12.18 -18.77
CA ARG A 72 -9.97 10.77 -18.59
C ARG A 72 -10.88 10.70 -17.36
N PRO A 73 -11.97 9.94 -17.42
CA PRO A 73 -12.87 9.83 -16.27
C PRO A 73 -12.09 9.22 -15.09
N MET A 74 -12.26 9.82 -13.93
CA MET A 74 -11.76 9.29 -12.66
C MET A 74 -12.91 8.62 -11.91
N HIS A 75 -12.60 7.54 -11.20
CA HIS A 75 -13.57 6.76 -10.44
C HIS A 75 -13.10 6.60 -9.00
N GLU A 76 -14.02 6.72 -8.05
CA GLU A 76 -13.78 6.35 -6.66
C GLU A 76 -14.24 4.90 -6.44
N VAL A 77 -13.30 4.03 -6.04
CA VAL A 77 -13.55 2.63 -5.73
C VAL A 77 -13.31 2.40 -4.25
N THR A 78 -14.37 2.07 -3.52
CA THR A 78 -14.30 1.76 -2.09
C THR A 78 -14.48 0.26 -1.86
N PHE A 79 -13.49 -0.37 -1.23
CA PHE A 79 -13.60 -1.74 -0.73
C PHE A 79 -13.94 -1.70 0.76
N SER A 80 -15.01 -2.37 1.16
CA SER A 80 -15.37 -2.59 2.55
C SER A 80 -15.06 -4.04 2.92
N THR A 81 -14.15 -4.23 3.86
CA THR A 81 -13.60 -5.56 4.16
C THR A 81 -13.31 -5.71 5.65
N GLU A 82 -13.28 -6.94 6.16
CA GLU A 82 -12.66 -7.20 7.47
C GLU A 82 -11.16 -6.96 7.35
N ASP A 83 -10.56 -6.23 8.30
CA ASP A 83 -9.13 -5.95 8.31
C ASP A 83 -8.33 -7.27 8.33
N LYS A 84 -7.67 -7.57 7.19
CA LYS A 84 -6.90 -8.80 6.98
C LYS A 84 -5.49 -8.44 6.50
N PRO A 85 -4.46 -9.15 6.99
CA PRO A 85 -3.09 -8.86 6.62
C PRO A 85 -2.87 -9.02 5.11
N LYS A 86 -2.17 -8.06 4.49
CA LYS A 86 -1.87 -7.95 3.05
C LYS A 86 -3.06 -7.65 2.12
N LEU A 87 -4.26 -7.40 2.66
CA LEU A 87 -5.45 -7.15 1.84
C LEU A 87 -5.30 -5.91 0.93
N LEU A 88 -4.78 -4.81 1.46
CA LEU A 88 -4.51 -3.60 0.66
C LEU A 88 -3.58 -3.87 -0.52
N SER A 89 -2.55 -4.70 -0.33
CA SER A 89 -1.66 -5.11 -1.42
C SER A 89 -2.37 -5.98 -2.46
N GLN A 90 -3.33 -6.81 -2.06
CA GLN A 90 -4.12 -7.62 -2.99
C GLN A 90 -5.07 -6.74 -3.79
N LEU A 91 -5.76 -5.80 -3.14
CA LEU A 91 -6.65 -4.84 -3.79
C LEU A 91 -5.89 -3.94 -4.79
N THR A 92 -4.70 -3.47 -4.40
CA THR A 92 -3.83 -2.67 -5.27
C THR A 92 -3.42 -3.46 -6.53
N ALA A 93 -3.07 -4.74 -6.36
CA ALA A 93 -2.73 -5.60 -7.50
C ALA A 93 -3.94 -5.84 -8.41
N LEU A 94 -5.13 -6.05 -7.84
CA LEU A 94 -6.37 -6.23 -8.57
C LEU A 94 -6.71 -5.01 -9.44
N LEU A 95 -6.61 -3.80 -8.87
CA LEU A 95 -6.85 -2.56 -9.63
C LEU A 95 -5.89 -2.44 -10.82
N ALA A 96 -4.62 -2.78 -10.63
CA ALA A 96 -3.63 -2.79 -11.70
C ALA A 96 -3.93 -3.83 -12.79
N GLU A 97 -4.44 -5.01 -12.43
CA GLU A 97 -4.85 -6.06 -13.38
C GLU A 97 -6.04 -5.63 -14.25
N VAL A 98 -6.96 -4.84 -13.69
CA VAL A 98 -8.06 -4.23 -14.45
C VAL A 98 -7.57 -3.09 -15.36
N GLY A 99 -6.32 -2.64 -15.19
CA GLY A 99 -5.71 -1.56 -15.97
C GLY A 99 -6.00 -0.17 -15.40
N LEU A 100 -6.33 -0.09 -14.11
CA LEU A 100 -6.61 1.16 -13.42
C LEU A 100 -5.32 1.71 -12.81
N ASN A 101 -5.10 3.01 -12.91
CA ASN A 101 -3.99 3.69 -12.23
C ASN A 101 -4.53 4.39 -11.00
N ILE A 102 -3.90 4.15 -9.86
CA ILE A 102 -4.28 4.76 -8.59
C ILE A 102 -3.66 6.16 -8.54
N GLN A 103 -4.51 7.18 -8.39
CA GLN A 103 -4.11 8.56 -8.19
C GLN A 103 -4.05 8.90 -6.70
N GLU A 104 -5.06 8.45 -5.95
CA GLU A 104 -5.15 8.66 -4.50
C GLU A 104 -5.63 7.37 -3.82
N ALA A 105 -5.15 7.13 -2.60
CA ALA A 105 -5.58 6.01 -1.78
C ALA A 105 -5.74 6.44 -0.32
N HIS A 106 -6.88 6.11 0.26
CA HIS A 106 -7.22 6.42 1.65
C HIS A 106 -7.68 5.13 2.35
N VAL A 107 -7.27 4.96 3.59
CA VAL A 107 -7.65 3.82 4.42
C VAL A 107 -8.30 4.34 5.69
N PHE A 108 -9.50 3.85 5.99
CA PHE A 108 -10.24 4.20 7.21
C PHE A 108 -10.61 2.92 7.95
N SER A 109 -10.51 2.94 9.28
CA SER A 109 -11.05 1.88 10.14
C SER A 109 -12.37 2.34 10.74
N THR A 110 -13.37 1.47 10.73
CA THR A 110 -14.67 1.73 11.32
C THR A 110 -14.75 1.14 12.74
N VAL A 111 -15.68 1.66 13.55
CA VAL A 111 -15.85 1.23 14.96
C VAL A 111 -16.40 -0.18 15.11
N ASP A 112 -16.99 -0.74 14.06
CA ASP A 112 -17.52 -2.10 13.96
C ASP A 112 -16.50 -3.12 13.42
N GLY A 113 -15.25 -2.71 13.22
CA GLY A 113 -14.13 -3.61 12.89
C GLY A 113 -13.89 -3.84 11.40
N TYR A 114 -14.51 -3.04 10.53
CA TYR A 114 -14.23 -3.04 9.09
C TYR A 114 -13.13 -2.04 8.70
N SER A 115 -12.46 -2.34 7.59
CA SER A 115 -11.58 -1.45 6.84
C SER A 115 -12.35 -0.92 5.63
N LEU A 116 -12.22 0.38 5.37
CA LEU A 116 -12.65 1.05 4.15
C LEU A 116 -11.41 1.52 3.40
N ASP A 117 -11.09 0.82 2.31
CA ASP A 117 -9.99 1.15 1.41
C ASP A 117 -10.57 1.87 0.19
N CYS A 118 -10.40 3.20 0.14
CA CYS A 118 -10.90 4.07 -0.92
C CYS A 118 -9.77 4.42 -1.90
N PHE A 119 -9.99 4.17 -3.19
CA PHE A 119 -9.05 4.47 -4.26
C PHE A 119 -9.69 5.42 -5.27
N VAL A 120 -9.04 6.54 -5.53
CA VAL A 120 -9.35 7.37 -6.71
C VAL A 120 -8.47 6.87 -7.83
N VAL A 121 -9.10 6.38 -8.90
CA VAL A 121 -8.42 5.74 -10.02
C VAL A 121 -8.76 6.39 -11.35
N ASP A 122 -7.82 6.35 -12.28
CA ASP A 122 -8.05 6.65 -13.70
C ASP A 122 -7.72 5.42 -14.57
N GLY A 123 -7.85 5.57 -15.89
CA GLY A 123 -7.50 4.51 -16.84
C GLY A 123 -8.70 3.69 -17.32
N TRP A 124 -9.86 3.86 -16.68
CA TRP A 124 -11.11 3.32 -17.21
C TRP A 124 -11.65 4.22 -18.34
N PRO A 125 -12.03 3.67 -19.51
CA PRO A 125 -12.39 4.50 -20.67
C PRO A 125 -13.82 5.06 -20.63
N TYR A 126 -14.67 4.63 -19.69
CA TYR A 126 -16.08 4.99 -19.64
C TYR A 126 -16.43 5.71 -18.33
N GLU A 127 -17.34 6.69 -18.37
CA GLU A 127 -17.84 7.33 -17.14
C GLU A 127 -18.71 6.37 -16.30
N GLU A 128 -19.42 5.45 -16.94
CA GLU A 128 -20.32 4.49 -16.30
C GLU A 128 -19.60 3.52 -15.34
N THR A 129 -20.15 3.37 -14.13
CA THR A 129 -19.57 2.55 -13.07
C THR A 129 -19.96 1.08 -13.14
N GLU A 130 -21.06 0.71 -13.81
CA GLU A 130 -21.55 -0.68 -13.83
C GLU A 130 -20.57 -1.65 -14.51
N ARG A 131 -19.94 -1.22 -15.62
CA ARG A 131 -18.95 -2.05 -16.31
C ARG A 131 -17.66 -2.17 -15.50
N LEU A 132 -17.24 -1.09 -14.84
CA LEU A 132 -16.09 -1.09 -13.94
C LEU A 132 -16.32 -2.02 -12.77
N LYS A 133 -17.49 -1.92 -12.13
CA LYS A 133 -17.92 -2.80 -11.05
C LYS A 133 -17.90 -4.27 -11.50
N PHE A 134 -18.49 -4.58 -12.64
CA PHE A 134 -18.49 -5.95 -13.18
C PHE A 134 -17.07 -6.48 -13.46
N ALA A 135 -16.17 -5.64 -13.98
CA ALA A 135 -14.78 -6.01 -14.20
C ALA A 135 -14.06 -6.30 -12.88
N LEU A 136 -14.23 -5.43 -11.87
CA LEU A 136 -13.67 -5.63 -10.53
C LEU A 136 -14.22 -6.90 -9.88
N GLU A 137 -15.55 -7.12 -9.89
CA GLU A 137 -16.18 -8.33 -9.35
C GLU A 137 -15.65 -9.61 -10.02
N LYS A 138 -15.44 -9.57 -11.34
CA LYS A 138 -14.87 -10.70 -12.09
C LYS A 138 -13.43 -11.02 -11.66
N GLU A 139 -12.59 -10.01 -11.46
CA GLU A 139 -11.22 -10.23 -10.98
C GLU A 139 -11.19 -10.68 -9.51
N ILE A 140 -12.04 -10.13 -8.64
CA ILE A 140 -12.22 -10.61 -7.25
C ILE A 140 -12.54 -12.11 -7.25
N LEU A 141 -13.53 -12.54 -8.05
CA LEU A 141 -13.94 -13.94 -8.15
C LEU A 141 -12.83 -14.84 -8.71
N LYS A 142 -11.97 -14.33 -9.61
CA LYS A 142 -10.81 -15.09 -10.10
C LYS A 142 -9.78 -15.29 -9.00
N ILE A 143 -9.49 -14.25 -8.21
CA ILE A 143 -8.56 -14.32 -7.08
C ILE A 143 -9.08 -15.32 -6.04
N GLU A 144 -10.38 -15.28 -5.72
CA GLU A 144 -11.01 -16.26 -4.82
C GLU A 144 -10.92 -17.69 -5.38
N LYS A 145 -11.22 -17.91 -6.66
CA LYS A 145 -11.13 -19.24 -7.29
C LYS A 145 -9.71 -19.76 -7.41
N GLN A 146 -8.72 -18.90 -7.68
CA GLN A 146 -7.30 -19.29 -7.68
C GLN A 146 -6.82 -19.65 -6.27
N SER A 147 -7.33 -18.98 -5.24
CA SER A 147 -7.06 -19.31 -3.84
C SER A 147 -7.58 -20.72 -3.47
N TRP A 148 -8.71 -21.15 -4.06
CA TRP A 148 -9.28 -22.50 -3.88
C TRP A 148 -8.64 -23.59 -4.76
N LEU A 149 -8.29 -23.27 -6.01
CA LEU A 149 -7.63 -24.22 -6.92
C LEU A 149 -6.19 -24.54 -6.53
N LYS A 150 -5.49 -23.64 -5.82
CA LYS A 150 -4.14 -23.91 -5.28
C LYS A 150 -4.12 -24.97 -4.16
N GLN A 151 -5.27 -25.42 -3.65
CA GLN A 151 -5.31 -26.47 -2.62
C GLN A 151 -5.33 -27.90 -3.18
N HIS A 152 -5.67 -28.12 -4.46
CA HIS A 152 -5.67 -29.46 -5.03
C HIS A 152 -5.28 -29.42 -6.51
N SER A 153 -4.31 -30.27 -6.88
CA SER A 153 -3.66 -30.43 -8.21
C SER A 153 -2.74 -29.25 -8.61
N PHE A 154 -1.46 -29.44 -8.93
CA PHE A 154 -0.99 -30.22 -10.08
C PHE A 154 0.45 -30.76 -9.92
N SER A 155 0.67 -31.87 -10.63
CA SER A 155 1.86 -32.70 -10.78
C SER A 155 2.97 -32.10 -11.66
N PRO A 156 4.21 -32.63 -11.60
CA PRO A 156 5.38 -32.04 -12.23
C PRO A 156 5.59 -32.59 -13.65
N THR A 157 6.00 -31.71 -14.58
CA THR A 157 6.62 -32.13 -15.84
C THR A 157 7.93 -31.37 -16.07
N ARG A 158 8.96 -32.21 -16.24
CA ARG A 158 10.34 -32.00 -16.70
C ARG A 158 10.36 -31.21 -18.04
N ASP A 159 11.44 -30.63 -18.54
CA ASP A 159 12.87 -30.94 -18.50
C ASP A 159 13.64 -29.76 -19.12
N TYR A 160 14.91 -29.56 -18.77
CA TYR A 160 16.04 -29.31 -19.68
C TYR A 160 17.32 -29.00 -18.89
N GLY A 161 18.28 -29.93 -18.94
CA GLY A 161 19.70 -29.62 -19.16
C GLY A 161 20.64 -29.67 -17.94
N GLU A 162 21.14 -30.86 -17.60
CA GLU A 162 22.40 -31.01 -16.84
C GLU A 162 23.62 -30.58 -17.68
N VAL A 163 24.62 -29.97 -17.03
CA VAL A 163 25.96 -30.57 -16.76
C VAL A 163 26.87 -29.51 -16.10
N GLY A 164 27.47 -29.84 -14.95
CA GLY A 164 28.56 -29.09 -14.32
C GLY A 164 28.57 -29.19 -12.78
N THR A 165 29.22 -30.21 -12.26
CA THR A 165 29.31 -30.62 -10.84
C THR A 165 30.02 -29.61 -9.91
N SER A 166 29.34 -29.16 -8.85
CA SER A 166 29.88 -29.02 -7.49
C SER A 166 28.74 -28.74 -6.48
N ASP A 167 28.41 -29.74 -5.68
CA ASP A 167 27.83 -29.72 -4.32
C ASP A 167 27.30 -28.39 -3.74
N ASP A 168 26.18 -27.82 -4.25
CA ASP A 168 25.53 -26.65 -3.61
C ASP A 168 24.07 -26.37 -4.06
N GLN A 169 23.23 -27.40 -4.22
CA GLN A 169 21.85 -27.25 -4.75
C GLN A 169 20.76 -26.89 -3.71
N ASN A 170 21.10 -26.46 -2.49
CA ASN A 170 20.11 -26.27 -1.41
C ASN A 170 19.86 -24.81 -0.97
N TYR A 171 20.33 -23.79 -1.69
CA TYR A 171 19.98 -22.41 -1.34
C TYR A 171 18.70 -21.95 -2.04
N VAL A 172 17.93 -21.09 -1.37
CA VAL A 172 16.93 -20.27 -2.08
C VAL A 172 17.68 -19.30 -3.00
N ALA A 173 17.51 -19.46 -4.31
CA ALA A 173 18.19 -18.63 -5.30
C ALA A 173 17.73 -17.16 -5.19
N ILE A 174 18.62 -16.30 -4.69
CA ILE A 174 18.46 -14.84 -4.70
C ILE A 174 19.15 -14.31 -5.96
N PRO A 175 18.52 -13.43 -6.75
CA PRO A 175 19.20 -12.80 -7.88
C PRO A 175 20.49 -12.12 -7.42
N ASN A 176 21.63 -12.55 -7.99
CA ASN A 176 22.95 -12.03 -7.65
C ASN A 176 23.25 -10.80 -8.52
N ASP A 177 23.47 -9.66 -7.87
CA ASP A 177 23.83 -8.37 -8.46
C ASP A 177 25.29 -7.97 -8.17
N GLY A 178 26.10 -8.89 -7.63
CA GLY A 178 27.53 -8.68 -7.39
C GLY A 178 27.86 -7.83 -6.16
N ILE A 179 26.86 -7.52 -5.31
CA ILE A 179 27.02 -6.68 -4.11
C ILE A 179 26.90 -7.52 -2.82
N ASP A 180 28.03 -7.55 -2.11
CA ASP A 180 28.26 -7.96 -0.70
C ASP A 180 28.08 -9.42 -0.27
N VAL A 181 28.86 -9.77 0.77
CA VAL A 181 28.71 -10.99 1.57
C VAL A 181 27.63 -10.73 2.63
N TRP A 182 26.40 -11.14 2.35
CA TRP A 182 25.23 -10.93 3.23
C TRP A 182 24.64 -12.25 3.77
N GLU A 183 25.10 -13.39 3.26
CA GLU A 183 24.71 -14.70 3.77
C GLU A 183 25.37 -14.91 5.14
N ILE A 184 24.55 -15.18 6.15
CA ILE A 184 24.99 -15.41 7.52
C ILE A 184 25.02 -16.92 7.79
N ASP A 185 26.09 -17.41 8.42
CA ASP A 185 26.09 -18.74 9.00
C ASP A 185 25.16 -18.75 10.23
N PRO A 186 24.09 -19.58 10.25
CA PRO A 186 23.15 -19.64 11.38
C PRO A 186 23.83 -19.85 12.74
N ARG A 187 25.00 -20.49 12.78
CA ARG A 187 25.76 -20.74 14.03
C ARG A 187 26.32 -19.47 14.67
N GLN A 188 26.39 -18.37 13.91
CA GLN A 188 26.85 -17.07 14.39
C GLN A 188 25.71 -16.25 15.03
N LEU A 189 24.45 -16.66 14.83
CA LEU A 189 23.29 -16.02 15.42
C LEU A 189 23.01 -16.60 16.80
N LYS A 190 22.82 -15.71 17.78
CA LYS A 190 22.36 -16.06 19.13
C LYS A 190 20.92 -15.59 19.30
N PHE A 191 20.00 -16.52 19.47
CA PHE A 191 18.61 -16.23 19.77
C PHE A 191 18.44 -15.92 21.26
N GLU A 192 17.68 -14.88 21.57
CA GLU A 192 17.39 -14.47 22.95
C GLU A 192 15.89 -14.65 23.24
N THR A 193 15.09 -13.61 23.02
CA THR A 193 13.67 -13.60 23.36
C THR A 193 12.81 -13.58 22.10
N LYS A 194 11.69 -14.30 22.14
CA LYS A 194 10.68 -14.23 21.08
C LYS A 194 9.87 -12.94 21.25
N VAL A 195 9.91 -12.09 20.24
CA VAL A 195 9.27 -10.76 20.24
C VAL A 195 7.86 -10.84 19.68
N ALA A 196 7.67 -11.58 18.59
CA ALA A 196 6.37 -11.72 17.95
C ALA A 196 6.21 -13.09 17.27
N SER A 197 4.95 -13.49 17.06
CA SER A 197 4.60 -14.61 16.18
C SER A 197 3.62 -14.13 15.13
N GLY A 198 3.95 -14.38 13.86
CA GLY A 198 3.13 -14.05 12.72
C GLY A 198 2.70 -15.29 11.93
N SER A 199 1.90 -15.05 10.91
CA SER A 199 1.45 -16.07 9.95
C SER A 199 2.60 -16.64 9.11
N TYR A 200 3.60 -15.82 8.79
CA TYR A 200 4.72 -16.19 7.91
C TYR A 200 5.98 -16.62 8.67
N GLY A 201 6.07 -16.32 9.97
CA GLY A 201 7.27 -16.56 10.74
C GLY A 201 7.18 -16.03 12.16
N ASP A 202 8.21 -16.32 12.93
CA ASP A 202 8.41 -15.82 14.28
C ASP A 202 9.53 -14.77 14.28
N LEU A 203 9.37 -13.71 15.07
CA LEU A 203 10.40 -12.67 15.21
C LEU A 203 11.07 -12.85 16.57
N TYR A 204 12.39 -12.94 16.57
CA TYR A 204 13.21 -13.04 17.77
C TYR A 204 14.12 -11.82 17.89
N LYS A 205 14.36 -11.38 19.13
CA LYS A 205 15.54 -10.61 19.47
C LYS A 205 16.73 -11.56 19.55
N GLY A 206 17.89 -11.11 19.12
CA GLY A 206 19.12 -11.87 19.23
C GLY A 206 20.35 -11.00 19.12
N THR A 207 21.51 -11.65 19.04
CA THR A 207 22.81 -11.01 18.87
C THR A 207 23.56 -11.64 17.68
N TYR A 208 24.16 -10.78 16.86
CA TYR A 208 25.07 -11.16 15.77
C TYR A 208 26.31 -10.26 15.82
N CYS A 209 27.52 -10.85 15.85
CA CYS A 209 28.77 -10.08 15.95
C CYS A 209 28.79 -9.01 17.06
N SER A 210 28.19 -9.31 18.21
CA SER A 210 28.02 -8.39 19.37
C SER A 210 27.10 -7.19 19.13
N GLN A 211 26.34 -7.19 18.03
CA GLN A 211 25.27 -6.23 17.75
C GLN A 211 23.91 -6.87 18.03
N GLU A 212 22.99 -6.13 18.65
CA GLU A 212 21.60 -6.56 18.81
C GLU A 212 20.88 -6.55 17.46
N VAL A 213 20.15 -7.63 17.18
CA VAL A 213 19.48 -7.86 15.90
C VAL A 213 18.07 -8.40 16.08
N ALA A 214 17.21 -8.13 15.10
CA ALA A 214 15.94 -8.81 14.95
C ALA A 214 16.11 -9.96 13.95
N ILE A 215 15.71 -11.17 14.35
CA ILE A 215 15.83 -12.40 13.55
C ILE A 215 14.42 -12.88 13.22
N LYS A 216 13.99 -12.65 11.97
CA LYS A 216 12.73 -13.17 11.44
C LYS A 216 12.95 -14.58 10.93
N VAL A 217 12.36 -15.56 11.60
CA VAL A 217 12.45 -16.98 11.30
C VAL A 217 11.21 -17.44 10.55
N LEU A 218 11.38 -17.97 9.34
CA LEU A 218 10.29 -18.59 8.61
C LEU A 218 9.98 -19.97 9.19
N LYS A 219 8.70 -20.29 9.36
CA LYS A 219 8.25 -21.56 9.95
C LYS A 219 8.49 -22.72 8.97
N PRO A 220 9.33 -23.72 9.30
CA PRO A 220 9.68 -24.82 8.39
C PRO A 220 8.45 -25.57 7.86
N GLU A 221 7.41 -25.72 8.69
CA GLU A 221 6.20 -26.46 8.37
C GLU A 221 5.33 -25.76 7.32
N ARG A 222 5.60 -24.47 7.04
CA ARG A 222 4.89 -23.64 6.07
C ARG A 222 5.70 -23.33 4.82
N ILE A 223 6.95 -23.84 4.73
CA ILE A 223 7.81 -23.60 3.57
C ILE A 223 7.21 -24.31 2.36
N ASN A 224 6.68 -23.52 1.44
CA ASN A 224 6.29 -23.92 0.10
C ASN A 224 7.01 -23.02 -0.92
N THR A 225 6.87 -23.32 -2.20
CA THR A 225 7.53 -22.56 -3.29
C THR A 225 7.14 -21.08 -3.32
N ASP A 226 5.89 -20.76 -2.97
CA ASP A 226 5.40 -19.37 -2.97
C ASP A 226 6.04 -18.59 -1.82
N LEU A 227 6.14 -19.17 -0.62
CA LEU A 227 6.79 -18.56 0.54
C LEU A 227 8.29 -18.36 0.32
N GLN A 228 8.96 -19.33 -0.33
CA GLN A 228 10.37 -19.17 -0.70
C GLN A 228 10.59 -18.02 -1.69
N LYS A 229 9.67 -17.82 -2.64
CA LYS A 229 9.71 -16.67 -3.56
C LYS A 229 9.46 -15.36 -2.82
N GLU A 230 8.49 -15.30 -1.91
CA GLU A 230 8.25 -14.12 -1.08
C GLU A 230 9.49 -13.77 -0.24
N PHE A 231 10.09 -14.77 0.41
CA PHE A 231 11.34 -14.62 1.15
C PHE A 231 12.47 -14.11 0.28
N ALA A 232 12.67 -14.72 -0.90
CA ALA A 232 13.71 -14.31 -1.82
C ALA A 232 13.54 -12.86 -2.29
N GLN A 233 12.29 -12.48 -2.58
CA GLN A 233 11.94 -11.11 -2.96
C GLN A 233 12.19 -10.13 -1.81
N GLU A 234 11.82 -10.48 -0.57
CA GLU A 234 12.05 -9.66 0.62
C GLU A 234 13.56 -9.41 0.82
N VAL A 235 14.37 -10.47 0.81
CA VAL A 235 15.84 -10.37 0.90
C VAL A 235 16.41 -9.53 -0.26
N PHE A 236 15.95 -9.75 -1.48
CA PHE A 236 16.41 -9.00 -2.65
C PHE A 236 16.13 -7.49 -2.56
N ILE A 237 14.95 -7.10 -2.08
CA ILE A 237 14.62 -5.68 -1.88
C ILE A 237 15.46 -5.11 -0.74
N MET A 238 15.52 -5.79 0.40
CA MET A 238 16.20 -5.29 1.60
C MET A 238 17.70 -5.09 1.39
N ARG A 239 18.34 -5.93 0.57
CA ARG A 239 19.76 -5.77 0.18
C ARG A 239 20.06 -4.48 -0.57
N LYS A 240 19.08 -3.90 -1.25
CA LYS A 240 19.24 -2.69 -2.08
C LYS A 240 18.94 -1.40 -1.33
N VAL A 241 18.42 -1.51 -0.11
CA VAL A 241 17.90 -0.39 0.65
C VAL A 241 18.87 -0.05 1.78
N ARG A 242 19.34 1.19 1.80
CA ARG A 242 20.16 1.74 2.87
C ARG A 242 19.80 3.18 3.11
N HIS A 243 19.00 3.43 4.14
CA HIS A 243 18.50 4.76 4.49
C HIS A 243 18.19 4.84 5.99
N LYS A 244 18.45 5.99 6.63
CA LYS A 244 18.25 6.17 8.08
C LYS A 244 16.81 5.89 8.54
N ASN A 245 15.82 6.15 7.68
CA ASN A 245 14.40 5.93 7.98
C ASN A 245 13.83 4.64 7.34
N VAL A 246 14.69 3.68 7.00
CA VAL A 246 14.27 2.33 6.62
C VAL A 246 15.15 1.33 7.36
N VAL A 247 14.53 0.33 7.98
CA VAL A 247 15.22 -0.66 8.81
C VAL A 247 16.40 -1.28 8.04
N GLN A 248 17.57 -1.22 8.66
CA GLN A 248 18.82 -1.69 8.10
C GLN A 248 18.84 -3.21 8.02
N PHE A 249 19.00 -3.71 6.80
CA PHE A 249 19.29 -5.11 6.54
C PHE A 249 20.74 -5.43 6.95
N ILE A 250 20.92 -6.54 7.68
CA ILE A 250 22.23 -7.02 8.13
C ILE A 250 22.63 -8.27 7.35
N GLY A 251 21.69 -9.18 7.11
CA GLY A 251 21.94 -10.39 6.33
C GLY A 251 20.78 -11.37 6.36
N ALA A 252 20.99 -12.54 5.75
CA ALA A 252 19.98 -13.59 5.71
C ALA A 252 20.64 -14.97 5.79
N CYS A 253 19.88 -15.96 6.23
CA CYS A 253 20.21 -17.37 6.07
C CYS A 253 19.25 -17.94 5.02
N THR A 254 19.78 -18.48 3.92
CA THR A 254 18.96 -18.90 2.76
C THR A 254 18.97 -20.42 2.54
N LYS A 255 19.68 -21.17 3.39
CA LYS A 255 19.69 -22.65 3.41
C LYS A 255 18.54 -23.21 4.25
N PRO A 256 17.58 -23.95 3.68
CA PRO A 256 16.63 -24.73 4.45
C PRO A 256 17.34 -25.73 5.39
N PRO A 257 16.76 -26.03 6.56
CA PRO A 257 15.49 -25.51 7.08
C PRO A 257 15.59 -24.09 7.68
N ASN A 258 16.78 -23.49 7.70
CA ASN A 258 17.08 -22.24 8.39
C ASN A 258 16.93 -21.04 7.46
N LEU A 259 15.69 -20.62 7.23
CA LEU A 259 15.38 -19.42 6.45
C LEU A 259 15.15 -18.22 7.37
N TYR A 260 16.16 -17.35 7.48
CA TYR A 260 16.16 -16.20 8.39
C TYR A 260 16.40 -14.89 7.65
N ILE A 261 15.73 -13.82 8.07
CA ILE A 261 16.06 -12.44 7.70
C ILE A 261 16.54 -11.73 8.97
N VAL A 262 17.73 -11.12 8.89
CA VAL A 262 18.38 -10.45 10.02
C VAL A 262 18.45 -8.96 9.74
N THR A 263 17.88 -8.16 10.65
CA THR A 263 17.90 -6.70 10.60
C THR A 263 18.39 -6.11 11.90
N GLU A 264 18.63 -4.81 11.92
CA GLU A 264 18.77 -4.10 13.20
C GLU A 264 17.54 -4.31 14.09
N PHE A 265 17.76 -4.30 15.40
CA PHE A 265 16.70 -4.42 16.39
C PHE A 265 16.16 -3.04 16.77
N MET A 266 14.83 -2.87 16.67
CA MET A 266 14.13 -1.63 16.99
C MET A 266 13.45 -1.78 18.36
N SER A 267 14.13 -1.35 19.43
CA SER A 267 13.71 -1.62 20.81
C SER A 267 12.47 -0.87 21.27
N GLY A 268 12.10 0.24 20.61
CA GLY A 268 10.85 0.96 20.84
C GLY A 268 9.60 0.22 20.34
N GLY A 269 9.77 -0.88 19.58
CA GLY A 269 8.67 -1.65 19.02
C GLY A 269 7.94 -0.90 17.90
N SER A 270 6.70 -1.31 17.61
CA SER A 270 5.90 -0.66 16.58
C SER A 270 5.10 0.53 17.11
N VAL A 271 4.82 1.51 16.25
CA VAL A 271 3.89 2.61 16.55
C VAL A 271 2.52 2.08 16.95
N TYR A 272 2.08 0.96 16.36
CA TYR A 272 0.84 0.29 16.76
C TYR A 272 0.87 -0.14 18.23
N ASP A 273 1.94 -0.80 18.67
CA ASP A 273 2.10 -1.26 20.04
C ASP A 273 2.15 -0.09 21.03
N TYR A 274 2.85 0.98 20.67
CA TYR A 274 2.90 2.20 21.46
C TYR A 274 1.50 2.79 21.69
N LEU A 275 0.73 2.99 20.61
CA LEU A 275 -0.61 3.57 20.70
C LEU A 275 -1.61 2.65 21.43
N HIS A 276 -1.60 1.35 21.13
CA HIS A 276 -2.69 0.46 21.54
C HIS A 276 -2.39 -0.34 22.80
N LYS A 277 -1.16 -0.82 22.96
CA LYS A 277 -0.75 -1.67 24.09
C LYS A 277 -0.19 -0.83 25.23
N GLN A 278 0.68 0.13 24.93
CA GLN A 278 1.28 1.00 25.94
C GLN A 278 0.40 2.21 26.29
N LYS A 279 -0.68 2.45 25.52
CA LYS A 279 -1.54 3.63 25.65
C LYS A 279 -0.76 4.95 25.57
N GLY A 280 0.31 4.93 24.78
CA GLY A 280 1.14 6.09 24.49
C GLY A 280 0.37 7.12 23.68
N VAL A 281 0.72 8.40 23.88
CA VAL A 281 0.14 9.51 23.15
C VAL A 281 1.27 10.34 22.58
N PHE A 282 1.25 10.58 21.27
CA PHE A 282 2.21 11.50 20.67
C PHE A 282 1.79 12.94 20.96
N LYS A 283 2.71 13.73 21.49
CA LYS A 283 2.61 15.19 21.43
C LYS A 283 2.82 15.63 19.99
N LEU A 284 2.23 16.76 19.60
CA LEU A 284 2.31 17.27 18.24
C LEU A 284 3.75 17.35 17.68
N PRO A 285 4.78 17.81 18.43
CA PRO A 285 6.15 17.81 17.91
C PRO A 285 6.69 16.41 17.56
N SER A 286 6.46 15.42 18.42
CA SER A 286 6.90 14.03 18.18
C SER A 286 6.13 13.41 17.02
N LEU A 287 4.83 13.67 16.92
CA LEU A 287 4.01 13.19 15.79
C LEU A 287 4.52 13.75 14.46
N LEU A 288 4.86 15.04 14.41
CA LEU A 288 5.44 15.67 13.23
C LEU A 288 6.79 15.05 12.88
N LYS A 289 7.64 14.78 13.87
CA LYS A 289 8.92 14.09 13.66
C LYS A 289 8.71 12.71 13.02
N VAL A 290 7.82 11.90 13.59
CA VAL A 290 7.46 10.58 13.04
C VAL A 290 6.96 10.70 11.60
N ALA A 291 6.03 11.63 11.32
CA ALA A 291 5.51 11.84 9.97
C ALA A 291 6.59 12.25 8.96
N ILE A 292 7.51 13.12 9.36
CA ILE A 292 8.65 13.55 8.53
C ILE A 292 9.57 12.36 8.24
N ASP A 293 9.88 11.55 9.24
CA ASP A 293 10.78 10.41 9.09
C ASP A 293 10.18 9.31 8.22
N VAL A 294 8.89 9.00 8.39
CA VAL A 294 8.14 8.11 7.48
C VAL A 294 8.18 8.64 6.05
N SER A 295 7.94 9.95 5.85
CA SER A 295 7.93 10.58 4.53
C SER A 295 9.30 10.49 3.86
N LYS A 296 10.40 10.68 4.60
CA LYS A 296 11.77 10.52 4.08
C LYS A 296 12.05 9.07 3.66
N GLY A 297 11.66 8.10 4.49
CA GLY A 297 11.80 6.68 4.17
C GLY A 297 11.05 6.30 2.90
N MET A 298 9.79 6.72 2.78
CA MET A 298 8.97 6.46 1.59
C MET A 298 9.50 7.16 0.34
N ASN A 299 9.95 8.42 0.46
CA ASN A 299 10.57 9.13 -0.65
C ASN A 299 11.82 8.39 -1.17
N TYR A 300 12.67 7.91 -0.25
CA TYR A 300 13.84 7.11 -0.62
C TYR A 300 13.44 5.82 -1.36
N LEU A 301 12.45 5.07 -0.84
CA LEU A 301 11.98 3.85 -1.50
C LEU A 301 11.46 4.13 -2.92
N HIS A 302 10.65 5.18 -3.07
CA HIS A 302 10.08 5.56 -4.36
C HIS A 302 11.16 6.02 -5.36
N GLN A 303 12.17 6.76 -4.92
CA GLN A 303 13.33 7.13 -5.77
C GLN A 303 14.11 5.91 -6.29
N ASN A 304 14.04 4.78 -5.57
CA ASN A 304 14.63 3.50 -5.96
C ASN A 304 13.63 2.57 -6.69
N ASN A 305 12.48 3.09 -7.13
CA ASN A 305 11.40 2.33 -7.78
C ASN A 305 10.85 1.18 -6.93
N ILE A 306 10.87 1.32 -5.60
CA ILE A 306 10.33 0.35 -4.65
C ILE A 306 9.02 0.88 -4.09
N ILE A 307 7.93 0.14 -4.29
CA ILE A 307 6.64 0.43 -3.67
C ILE A 307 6.49 -0.47 -2.43
N HIS A 308 6.33 0.12 -1.25
CA HIS A 308 6.27 -0.64 0.02
C HIS A 308 5.03 -1.55 0.12
N ARG A 309 3.87 -1.11 -0.39
CA ARG A 309 2.57 -1.83 -0.45
C ARG A 309 1.92 -2.24 0.89
N ASP A 310 2.64 -2.17 2.01
CA ASP A 310 2.11 -2.50 3.34
C ASP A 310 2.46 -1.42 4.39
N LEU A 311 2.35 -0.14 4.04
CA LEU A 311 2.68 0.94 4.98
C LEU A 311 1.54 1.11 6.00
N LYS A 312 1.81 0.76 7.27
CA LYS A 312 0.84 0.81 8.37
C LYS A 312 1.54 0.90 9.72
N ALA A 313 0.83 1.32 10.77
CA ALA A 313 1.39 1.51 12.11
C ALA A 313 2.13 0.28 12.69
N PRO A 314 1.73 -0.98 12.43
CA PRO A 314 2.52 -2.16 12.82
C PRO A 314 3.90 -2.27 12.16
N ASN A 315 4.09 -1.67 10.98
CA ASN A 315 5.34 -1.70 10.22
C ASN A 315 6.18 -0.43 10.40
N LEU A 316 5.71 0.52 11.22
CA LEU A 316 6.50 1.68 11.64
C LEU A 316 7.18 1.35 12.96
N LEU A 317 8.50 1.15 12.92
CA LEU A 317 9.28 0.76 14.09
C LEU A 317 10.01 1.96 14.69
N MET A 318 10.15 1.97 16.00
CA MET A 318 10.79 3.03 16.77
C MET A 318 12.10 2.54 17.39
N ASP A 319 13.13 3.37 17.33
CA ASP A 319 14.39 3.14 18.02
C ASP A 319 14.32 3.71 19.45
N GLU A 320 15.47 3.77 20.14
CA GLU A 320 15.58 4.28 21.51
C GLU A 320 15.45 5.81 21.60
N ASN A 321 15.45 6.53 20.47
CA ASN A 321 15.69 7.97 20.40
C ASN A 321 14.47 8.76 19.86
N GLU A 322 13.28 8.52 20.44
CA GLU A 322 11.99 9.23 20.21
C GLU A 322 11.84 9.92 18.84
#